data_AF-A0A2W6T6M7-F1
#
_entry.id   AF-A0A2W6T6M7-F1
#
_cell.length_a   1.000
_cell.length_b   1.000
_cell.length_c   1.000
_cell.angle_alpha   90.00
_cell.angle_beta   90.00
_cell.angle_gamma   90.00
#
_symmetry.space_group_name_H-M   'P 1'
#
loop_
_entity.id
_entity.type
_entity.pdbx_description
1 polymer ?
#
loop_
_entity_poly.entity_id
_entity_poly.type
_entity_poly.pdbx_seq_one_letter_code
_entity_poly.pdbx_strand_id
1 'polypeptide(L)' 'VVFRSRAHRDKVNAKAMADPRLAGMGPKDMPFDGKRMFWGGFKPFVQL' A
#
# COMPACT_ATOMS: atom_id res chain seq x y z
N VAL A 1 2.51 -6.55 -4.13
CA VAL A 1 1.10 -6.93 -3.89
C VAL A 1 0.39 -7.00 -5.23
N VAL A 2 -0.28 -8.11 -5.55
CA VAL A 2 -1.08 -8.25 -6.79
C VAL A 2 -2.54 -8.07 -6.45
N PHE A 3 -3.27 -7.29 -7.27
CA PHE A 3 -4.70 -7.04 -7.08
C PHE A 3 -5.48 -7.50 -8.30
N ARG A 4 -6.66 -8.11 -8.06
CA ARG A 4 -7.60 -8.53 -9.12
C ARG A 4 -8.01 -7.39 -10.06
N SER A 5 -8.15 -6.18 -9.54
CA SER A 5 -8.52 -4.99 -10.30
C SER A 5 -8.13 -3.73 -9.54
N ARG A 6 -8.18 -2.57 -10.21
CA ARG A 6 -7.98 -1.26 -9.57
C ARG A 6 -9.00 -1.03 -8.45
N ALA A 7 -10.28 -1.31 -8.70
CA ALA A 7 -11.32 -1.18 -7.69
C ALA A 7 -11.08 -2.09 -6.47
N HIS A 8 -10.54 -3.29 -6.68
CA HIS A 8 -10.13 -4.17 -5.58
C HIS A 8 -8.97 -3.57 -4.79
N ARG A 9 -7.94 -3.05 -5.48
CA ARG A 9 -6.79 -2.36 -4.85
C ARG A 9 -7.24 -1.20 -3.99
N ASP A 10 -8.13 -0.35 -4.51
CA ASP A 10 -8.57 0.84 -3.79
C ASP A 10 -9.36 0.47 -2.53
N LYS A 11 -10.22 -0.56 -2.59
CA LYS A 11 -10.90 -1.11 -1.40
C LYS A 11 -9.93 -1.68 -0.36
N VAL A 12 -8.91 -2.40 -0.79
CA VAL A 12 -7.92 -2.98 0.14
C VAL A 12 -7.08 -1.88 0.79
N ASN A 13 -6.59 -0.92 0.00
CA ASN A 13 -5.80 0.18 0.53
C ASN A 13 -6.61 1.05 1.51
N ALA A 14 -7.88 1.33 1.22
CA ALA A 14 -8.75 2.04 2.16
C ALA A 14 -8.87 1.29 3.50
N LYS A 15 -9.03 -0.03 3.47
CA LYS A 15 -9.06 -0.85 4.69
C LYS A 15 -7.73 -0.84 5.44
N ALA A 16 -6.61 -0.96 4.74
CA ALA A 16 -5.29 -0.93 5.35
C ALA A 16 -5.02 0.42 6.05
N MET A 17 -5.38 1.54 5.43
CA MET A 17 -5.21 2.86 6.05
C MET A 17 -6.10 3.08 7.29
N ALA A 18 -7.24 2.39 7.37
CA ALA A 18 -8.16 2.47 8.51
C ALA A 18 -7.91 1.38 9.57
N ASP A 19 -6.93 0.50 9.38
CA ASP A 19 -6.72 -0.64 10.25
C ASP A 19 -6.03 -0.22 11.57
N PRO A 20 -6.65 -0.47 12.75
CA PRO A 20 -6.06 -0.10 14.04
C PRO A 20 -4.71 -0.76 14.31
N ARG A 21 -4.43 -1.91 13.68
CA ARG A 21 -3.13 -2.61 13.83
C ARG A 21 -1.98 -1.84 13.19
N LEU A 22 -2.28 -0.97 12.24
CA LEU A 22 -1.31 -0.13 11.53
C LEU A 22 -1.22 1.30 12.09
N ALA A 23 -2.16 1.69 12.96
CA ALA A 23 -2.24 3.04 13.53
C ALA A 23 -1.02 3.42 14.41
N GLY A 24 -0.29 2.43 14.94
CA GLY A 24 0.91 2.63 15.75
C GLY A 24 2.22 2.73 14.97
N MET A 25 2.20 2.56 13.65
CA MET A 25 3.41 2.65 12.81
C MET A 25 3.67 4.11 12.40
N GLY A 26 4.11 4.92 13.35
CA GLY A 26 4.45 6.31 13.10
C GLY A 26 5.72 6.46 12.24
N PRO A 27 5.97 7.64 11.65
CA PRO A 27 7.16 7.89 10.85
C PRO A 27 8.50 7.65 11.59
N LYS A 28 8.49 7.67 12.93
CA LYS A 28 9.67 7.42 13.78
C LYS A 28 9.94 5.95 14.03
N ASP A 29 8.91 5.11 13.91
CA ASP A 29 8.99 3.67 14.16
C ASP A 29 9.29 2.89 12.87
N MET A 30 9.29 3.57 11.73
CA MET A 30 9.66 2.98 10.45
C MET A 30 11.19 2.84 10.32
N PRO A 31 11.71 1.67 9.93
CA PRO A 31 13.15 1.45 9.77
C PRO A 31 13.75 2.13 8.51
N PHE A 32 12.98 3.01 7.85
CA PHE A 32 13.36 3.73 6.65
C PHE A 32 12.72 5.13 6.64
N ASP A 33 13.26 6.03 5.83
CA ASP A 33 12.72 7.37 5.67
C ASP A 33 11.44 7.36 4.81
N GLY A 34 10.29 7.42 5.48
CA GLY A 34 8.98 7.45 4.82
C GLY A 34 8.79 8.63 3.86
N LYS A 35 9.55 9.74 3.98
CA LYS A 35 9.46 10.87 3.04
C LYS A 35 10.05 10.55 1.67
N ARG A 36 11.01 9.60 1.61
CA ARG A 36 11.63 9.14 0.36
C ARG A 36 10.99 7.88 -0.20
N MET A 37 9.93 7.37 0.46
CA MET A 37 9.19 6.22 -0.03
C MET A 37 8.25 6.64 -1.16
N PHE A 38 8.36 5.97 -2.31
CA PHE A 38 7.46 6.16 -3.44
C PHE A 38 6.67 4.86 -3.68
N TRP A 39 5.39 5.01 -3.99
CA TRP A 39 4.53 3.88 -4.37
C TRP A 39 3.64 4.25 -5.56
N GLY A 40 3.35 3.26 -6.40
CA GLY A 40 2.51 3.43 -7.59
C GLY A 40 1.68 2.18 -7.87
N GLY A 41 0.57 2.37 -8.58
CA GLY A 41 -0.26 1.27 -9.07
C GLY A 41 -0.05 1.11 -10.57
N PHE A 42 0.41 -0.08 -10.99
CA PHE A 42 0.70 -0.39 -12.39
C PHE A 42 -0.18 -1.54 -12.87
N LYS A 43 -0.60 -1.48 -14.14
CA LYS A 43 -1.23 -2.62 -14.81
C LYS A 43 -0.14 -3.51 -15.40
N PRO A 44 -0.12 -4.83 -15.14
CA PRO A 44 0.82 -5.73 -15.79
C PRO A 44 0.62 -5.70 -17.31
N PHE A 45 1.71 -5.54 -18.05
CA PHE A 45 1.69 -5.61 -19.52
C PHE A 45 1.90 -7.03 -20.05
N VAL A 46 2.66 -7.86 -19.31
CA VAL A 46 2.90 -9.28 -19.60
C VAL A 46 2.48 -10.11 -18.40
N GLN A 47 1.90 -11.29 -18.64
CA GLN A 47 1.54 -12.29 -17.64
C GLN A 47 1.96 -13.68 -18.15
N LEU A 48 2.37 -14.58 -17.23
CA LEU A 48 2.72 -15.98 -17.51
C LEU A 48 1.46 -16.86 -17.53
#